data_AF-A0A948XHG6-F1
#
_entry.id   AF-A0A948XHG6-F1
#
_cell.length_a   1.000
_cell.length_b   1.000
_cell.length_c   1.000
_cell.angle_alpha   90.00
_cell.angle_beta   90.00
_cell.angle_gamma   90.00
#
_symmetry.space_group_name_H-M   'P 1'
#
loop_
_entity.id
_entity.type
_entity.pdbx_description
1 polymer ?
#
loop_
_entity_poly.entity_id
_entity_poly.type
_entity_poly.pdbx_seq_one_letter_code
_entity_poly.pdbx_strand_id
1 'polypeptide(L)'
;NNNIHVTIGLPENLIKYDSLLLENPYRLQINLHEIKVPAVLPLDKKSVPVKELPPPAAYDRTILKEASLPETKEKTLQAIEPPSPAQKAEPYEIDNKKLDLIQARILSRKGLYDKSLRIYHSLRQRYPDDEDIWLDYIETLVSQLNYELSLSETNKLLQKNPYSMRALKIKARIYHELNQAPWTFPVYENILRIYRNDADIWSNYAFAKQYTEQWAEALNYFCKALELDPENRDLQGNTHDILKEHRPNLKIGYHSYQLSADGSQTNTSYMHYSRHLTTKTYIYLNYDQIDIDRPERSGVSSIDKSIDDVTLRVQHSFNPTWKVRLGSGIYSGLGDDNSLFLGLDYRTWQNAYLRADYIYRRPWYDSVEAADHDGSFNHGTLSFDWSFYKLCGLYLGLEKWKYFTDNDNDYGSETTFLGILTKKFTENPDFSLSYSFYRSKFSYENSNFTPIIMLDSEKVHSLSFNFEHWPCTYWAYTLSGGVWSDVVRSVDAWYANPGILFRLGNRIECQASYEYSSESGTVEEGEVENIHFNTKIIF
;
A
#
# COMPACT_ATOMS: atom_id res chain seq x y z
N ASN A 1 -5.76 27.82 18.86
CA ASN A 1 -4.95 28.96 18.41
C ASN A 1 -3.50 28.53 18.24
N ASN A 2 -3.16 28.12 17.01
CA ASN A 2 -1.83 28.18 16.40
C ASN A 2 -1.96 27.57 14.99
N ASN A 3 -2.31 28.42 14.02
CA ASN A 3 -2.25 28.07 12.61
C ASN A 3 -0.79 28.21 12.16
N ILE A 4 -0.20 27.11 11.69
CA ILE A 4 1.10 27.13 11.01
C ILE A 4 0.81 27.42 9.54
N HIS A 5 1.27 28.58 9.05
CA HIS A 5 1.34 28.88 7.63
C HIS A 5 2.63 28.30 7.06
N VAL A 6 2.52 27.42 6.07
CA VAL A 6 3.66 26.98 5.26
C VAL A 6 3.57 27.70 3.93
N THR A 7 4.52 28.61 3.68
CA THR A 7 4.70 29.28 2.38
C THR A 7 5.85 28.58 1.67
N ILE A 8 5.56 27.92 0.56
CA ILE A 8 6.58 27.35 -0.33
C ILE A 8 6.94 28.43 -1.34
N GLY A 9 8.11 29.06 -1.17
CA GLY A 9 8.68 29.99 -2.15
C GLY A 9 9.36 29.22 -3.27
N LEU A 10 8.90 29.39 -4.50
CA LEU A 10 9.64 28.97 -5.69
C LEU A 10 10.73 30.02 -6.01
N PRO A 11 11.93 29.62 -6.48
CA PRO A 11 13.00 30.56 -6.82
C PRO A 11 12.61 31.50 -7.99
N GLU A 12 12.92 32.79 -7.84
CA GLU A 12 12.50 33.92 -8.69
C GLU A 12 13.00 33.95 -10.16
N ASN A 13 13.62 32.89 -10.69
CA ASN A 13 14.31 32.97 -11.99
C ASN A 13 13.58 32.33 -13.18
N LEU A 14 12.25 32.16 -13.13
CA LEU A 14 11.51 31.44 -14.16
C LEU A 14 10.23 32.13 -14.66
N ILE A 15 10.19 33.46 -14.77
CA ILE A 15 9.12 34.12 -15.54
C ILE A 15 9.65 35.38 -16.25
N LYS A 16 9.68 35.34 -17.60
CA LYS A 16 9.73 36.52 -18.47
C LYS A 16 8.57 36.41 -19.47
N TYR A 17 7.75 37.47 -19.50
CA TYR A 17 6.59 37.76 -20.37
C TYR A 17 5.30 36.95 -20.07
N ASP A 18 4.09 37.53 -20.10
CA ASP A 18 3.66 38.85 -20.53
C ASP A 18 2.49 39.35 -19.65
N SER A 19 2.52 40.63 -19.34
CA SER A 19 1.61 41.32 -18.41
C SER A 19 0.41 41.88 -19.16
N LEU A 20 -0.79 41.33 -18.94
CA LEU A 20 -2.07 42.03 -19.10
C LEU A 20 -3.19 41.19 -18.47
N LEU A 21 -3.96 41.82 -17.57
CA LEU A 21 -5.09 41.31 -16.77
C LEU A 21 -4.77 40.86 -15.33
N LEU A 22 -4.28 41.82 -14.54
CA LEU A 22 -4.39 41.86 -13.08
C LEU A 22 -5.42 42.93 -12.70
N GLU A 23 -6.72 42.61 -12.74
CA GLU A 23 -7.78 43.39 -12.07
C GLU A 23 -8.90 42.48 -11.54
N ASN A 24 -8.61 41.75 -10.44
CA ASN A 24 -9.49 41.46 -9.29
C ASN A 24 -9.10 40.14 -8.58
N PRO A 25 -8.54 40.17 -7.36
CA PRO A 25 -8.40 38.97 -6.55
C PRO A 25 -9.69 38.77 -5.72
N TYR A 26 -10.63 37.96 -6.18
CA TYR A 26 -11.70 37.48 -5.31
C TYR A 26 -11.11 36.50 -4.29
N ARG A 27 -10.99 36.96 -3.04
CA ARG A 27 -10.77 36.14 -1.86
C ARG A 27 -11.94 35.17 -1.69
N LEU A 28 -11.68 33.87 -1.85
CA LEU A 28 -12.59 32.82 -1.36
C LEU A 28 -12.42 32.68 0.16
N GLN A 29 -13.28 33.37 0.91
CA GLN A 29 -13.54 33.06 2.32
C GLN A 29 -14.63 31.99 2.39
N ILE A 30 -14.27 30.77 2.81
CA ILE A 30 -15.26 29.74 3.14
C ILE A 30 -15.66 29.94 4.61
N ASN A 31 -16.82 30.56 4.84
CA ASN A 31 -17.46 30.62 6.15
C ASN A 31 -18.33 29.37 6.36
N LEU A 32 -17.89 28.45 7.23
CA LEU A 32 -18.63 27.24 7.63
C LEU A 32 -19.72 27.53 8.68
N HIS A 33 -20.66 28.44 8.40
CA HIS A 33 -21.78 28.71 9.33
C HIS A 33 -23.20 28.66 8.76
N GLU A 34 -23.39 28.40 7.47
CA GLU A 34 -24.75 28.15 6.94
C GLU A 34 -24.72 27.08 5.84
N ILE A 35 -24.86 25.81 6.25
CA ILE A 35 -25.38 24.77 5.36
C ILE A 35 -26.79 24.46 5.85
N LYS A 36 -27.80 25.02 5.17
CA LYS A 36 -29.18 24.55 5.28
C LYS A 36 -29.26 23.18 4.63
N VAL A 37 -29.55 22.17 5.44
CA VAL A 37 -29.94 20.83 5.00
C VAL A 37 -31.22 20.97 4.16
N PRO A 38 -31.27 20.49 2.90
CA PRO A 38 -32.52 20.47 2.16
C PRO A 38 -33.50 19.46 2.77
N ALA A 39 -34.76 19.89 2.87
CA ALA A 39 -35.86 19.13 3.45
C ALA A 39 -36.13 17.85 2.65
N VAL A 40 -36.34 16.76 3.38
CA VAL A 40 -36.80 15.46 2.89
C VAL A 40 -38.17 15.61 2.21
N LEU A 41 -38.28 15.19 0.95
CA LEU A 41 -39.55 15.07 0.23
C LEU A 41 -40.48 14.02 0.90
N PRO A 42 -41.79 14.25 1.00
CA PRO A 42 -42.71 13.32 1.67
C PRO A 42 -43.01 12.11 0.78
N LEU A 43 -42.84 10.90 1.33
CA LEU A 43 -43.29 9.65 0.71
C LEU A 43 -44.81 9.50 0.90
N ASP A 44 -45.51 9.41 -0.21
CA ASP A 44 -46.96 9.29 -0.33
C ASP A 44 -47.43 7.90 0.14
N LYS A 45 -48.36 7.86 1.11
CA LYS A 45 -48.92 6.62 1.65
C LYS A 45 -50.00 6.08 0.71
N LYS A 46 -49.69 5.07 -0.09
CA LYS A 46 -50.70 4.13 -0.62
C LYS A 46 -50.46 2.73 -0.06
N SER A 47 -51.47 2.28 0.67
CA SER A 47 -51.60 1.00 1.35
C SER A 47 -51.63 -0.18 0.37
N VAL A 48 -50.77 -1.17 0.62
CA VAL A 48 -50.89 -2.54 0.08
C VAL A 48 -50.90 -3.49 1.27
N PRO A 49 -51.81 -4.49 1.35
CA PRO A 49 -52.07 -5.24 2.56
C PRO A 49 -50.96 -6.24 2.89
N VAL A 50 -50.46 -6.21 4.13
CA VAL A 50 -49.55 -7.21 4.69
C VAL A 50 -50.37 -8.41 5.16
N LYS A 51 -50.06 -9.59 4.62
CA LYS A 51 -50.54 -10.88 5.12
C LYS A 51 -49.77 -11.19 6.42
N GLU A 52 -50.48 -11.27 7.55
CA GLU A 52 -49.88 -11.62 8.84
C GLU A 52 -49.30 -13.04 8.81
N LEU A 53 -48.03 -13.16 9.18
CA LEU A 53 -47.39 -14.43 9.57
C LEU A 53 -47.78 -14.75 11.02
N PRO A 54 -48.09 -16.02 11.36
CA PRO A 54 -48.52 -16.38 12.70
C PRO A 54 -47.35 -16.27 13.71
N PRO A 55 -47.63 -15.91 14.98
CA PRO A 55 -46.62 -15.78 16.02
C PRO A 55 -46.06 -17.14 16.46
N PRO A 56 -44.79 -17.22 16.90
CA PRO A 56 -44.19 -18.45 17.37
C PRO A 56 -44.80 -18.90 18.71
N ALA A 57 -45.18 -20.17 18.78
CA ALA A 57 -45.78 -20.81 19.94
C ALA A 57 -44.83 -20.84 21.14
N ALA A 58 -45.37 -20.51 22.32
CA ALA A 58 -44.72 -20.68 23.60
C ALA A 58 -44.40 -22.16 23.85
N TYR A 59 -43.14 -22.47 24.20
CA TYR A 59 -42.78 -23.80 24.68
C TYR A 59 -42.67 -23.81 26.20
N ASP A 60 -43.49 -24.68 26.77
CA ASP A 60 -43.79 -24.90 28.18
C ASP A 60 -42.61 -25.56 28.90
N ARG A 61 -42.25 -25.08 30.11
CA ARG A 61 -41.16 -25.61 30.94
C ARG A 61 -41.65 -26.66 31.93
N THR A 62 -42.50 -27.56 31.47
CA THR A 62 -42.91 -28.74 32.24
C THR A 62 -42.66 -30.00 31.42
N ILE A 63 -42.10 -31.02 32.08
CA ILE A 63 -41.83 -32.37 31.57
C ILE A 63 -40.51 -32.54 30.79
N LEU A 64 -39.41 -32.59 31.53
CA LEU A 64 -38.40 -33.65 31.36
C LEU A 64 -37.90 -34.06 32.75
N LYS A 65 -38.73 -34.88 33.41
CA LYS A 65 -38.28 -35.84 34.41
C LYS A 65 -37.95 -37.15 33.68
N GLU A 66 -36.92 -37.82 34.18
CA GLU A 66 -36.56 -39.24 33.97
C GLU A 66 -35.75 -39.62 32.72
N ALA A 67 -34.41 -39.63 32.88
CA ALA A 67 -33.53 -40.72 32.42
C ALA A 67 -32.14 -40.64 33.11
N SER A 68 -32.06 -41.27 34.29
CA SER A 68 -30.94 -42.03 34.89
C SER A 68 -29.47 -41.68 34.62
N LEU A 69 -28.75 -41.29 35.69
CA LEU A 69 -27.33 -41.61 35.96
C LEU A 69 -27.23 -42.06 37.44
N PRO A 70 -26.26 -42.94 37.79
CA PRO A 70 -26.47 -44.00 38.76
C PRO A 70 -26.34 -43.57 40.22
N GLU A 71 -27.12 -44.26 41.06
CA GLU A 71 -26.99 -44.36 42.50
C GLU A 71 -25.54 -44.67 42.90
N THR A 72 -24.96 -43.88 43.79
CA THR A 72 -24.41 -44.42 45.04
C THR A 72 -23.94 -43.32 45.98
N LYS A 73 -24.42 -43.44 47.23
CA LYS A 73 -23.95 -42.83 48.48
C LYS A 73 -24.49 -41.45 48.84
N GLU A 74 -25.81 -41.37 48.96
CA GLU A 74 -26.38 -40.82 50.19
C GLU A 74 -26.11 -41.79 51.35
N LYS A 75 -25.27 -41.37 52.28
CA LYS A 75 -25.36 -41.71 53.71
C LYS A 75 -24.44 -40.77 54.45
N THR A 76 -25.01 -39.71 55.01
CA THR A 76 -25.02 -39.36 56.46
C THR A 76 -25.34 -37.87 56.58
N LEU A 77 -26.62 -37.51 56.56
CA LEU A 77 -27.08 -36.21 57.07
C LEU A 77 -27.07 -36.30 58.61
N GLN A 78 -25.92 -36.05 59.21
CA GLN A 78 -25.87 -35.59 60.60
C GLN A 78 -26.03 -34.07 60.61
N ALA A 79 -26.90 -33.59 61.49
CA ALA A 79 -27.18 -32.18 61.72
C ALA A 79 -25.88 -31.41 61.95
N ILE A 80 -25.49 -30.57 60.98
CA ILE A 80 -24.44 -29.57 61.16
C ILE A 80 -25.14 -28.35 61.76
N GLU A 81 -24.80 -28.03 63.01
CA GLU A 81 -25.17 -26.77 63.66
C GLU A 81 -24.82 -25.57 62.75
N PRO A 82 -25.63 -24.50 62.71
CA PRO A 82 -25.31 -23.33 61.92
C PRO A 82 -23.93 -22.80 62.33
N PRO A 83 -23.05 -22.45 61.37
CA PRO A 83 -21.70 -21.98 61.68
C PRO A 83 -21.78 -20.73 62.56
N SER A 84 -20.90 -20.71 63.57
CA SER A 84 -20.72 -19.59 64.51
C SER A 84 -20.65 -18.25 63.79
N PRO A 85 -21.10 -17.14 64.42
CA PRO A 85 -21.11 -15.82 63.79
C PRO A 85 -19.73 -15.48 63.22
N ALA A 86 -19.75 -15.02 61.97
CA ALA A 86 -18.60 -14.67 61.15
C ALA A 86 -17.48 -14.03 61.99
N GLN A 87 -16.31 -14.67 61.99
CA GLN A 87 -15.06 -13.98 62.30
C GLN A 87 -15.02 -12.74 61.42
N LYS A 88 -14.91 -11.56 62.03
CA LYS A 88 -14.72 -10.30 61.30
C LYS A 88 -13.57 -10.53 60.31
N ALA A 89 -13.88 -10.47 59.03
CA ALA A 89 -12.86 -10.39 57.99
C ALA A 89 -11.96 -9.20 58.35
N GLU A 90 -10.67 -9.45 58.51
CA GLU A 90 -9.70 -8.38 58.68
C GLU A 90 -9.88 -7.37 57.53
N PRO A 91 -9.76 -6.05 57.79
CA PRO A 91 -9.90 -5.06 56.73
C PRO A 91 -8.92 -5.37 55.60
N TYR A 92 -9.43 -5.56 54.39
CA TYR A 92 -8.60 -5.66 53.19
C TYR A 92 -7.91 -4.29 53.03
N GLU A 93 -6.67 -4.16 53.48
CA GLU A 93 -5.89 -2.94 53.26
C GLU A 93 -5.79 -2.72 51.75
N ILE A 94 -6.42 -1.66 51.28
CA ILE A 94 -6.30 -1.21 49.91
C ILE A 94 -4.85 -0.76 49.73
N ASP A 95 -4.07 -1.58 49.03
CA ASP A 95 -2.71 -1.22 48.65
C ASP A 95 -2.77 -0.03 47.68
N ASN A 96 -2.63 1.18 48.24
CA ASN A 96 -2.65 2.45 47.51
C ASN A 96 -1.67 2.44 46.33
N LYS A 97 -0.56 1.69 46.42
CA LYS A 97 0.39 1.51 45.31
C LYS A 97 -0.29 0.84 44.12
N LYS A 98 -0.98 -0.28 44.33
CA LYS A 98 -1.66 -1.03 43.26
C LYS A 98 -2.76 -0.21 42.60
N LEU A 99 -3.54 0.53 43.38
CA LEU A 99 -4.58 1.41 42.84
C LEU A 99 -4.01 2.49 41.93
N ASP A 100 -3.01 3.22 42.41
CA ASP A 100 -2.35 4.27 41.63
C ASP A 100 -1.74 3.71 40.34
N LEU A 101 -1.14 2.52 40.41
CA LEU A 101 -0.50 1.85 39.28
C LEU A 101 -1.54 1.40 38.23
N ILE A 102 -2.65 0.80 38.67
CA ILE A 102 -3.79 0.46 37.78
C ILE A 102 -4.37 1.71 37.14
N GLN A 103 -4.58 2.78 37.91
CA GLN A 103 -5.11 4.04 37.41
C GLN A 103 -4.18 4.66 36.37
N ALA A 104 -2.87 4.70 36.61
CA ALA A 104 -1.88 5.21 35.67
C ALA A 104 -1.88 4.41 34.35
N ARG A 105 -1.94 3.08 34.42
CA ARG A 105 -2.03 2.20 33.24
C ARG A 105 -3.32 2.45 32.44
N ILE A 106 -4.46 2.59 33.10
CA ILE A 106 -5.75 2.90 32.44
C ILE A 106 -5.69 4.26 31.74
N LEU A 107 -5.14 5.28 32.39
CA LEU A 107 -5.01 6.61 31.81
C LEU A 107 -4.07 6.61 30.59
N SER A 108 -2.96 5.86 30.67
CA SER A 108 -2.04 5.67 29.54
C SER A 108 -2.74 5.01 28.35
N ARG A 109 -3.48 3.91 28.57
CA ARG A 109 -4.27 3.24 27.53
C ARG A 109 -5.39 4.09 26.94
N LYS A 110 -5.91 5.07 27.69
CA LYS A 110 -6.90 6.05 27.21
C LYS A 110 -6.29 7.23 26.45
N GLY A 111 -4.97 7.28 26.26
CA GLY A 111 -4.26 8.40 25.64
C GLY A 111 -4.14 9.65 26.51
N LEU A 112 -4.51 9.57 27.80
CA LEU A 112 -4.42 10.67 28.76
C LEU A 112 -3.02 10.69 29.42
N TYR A 113 -1.99 10.80 28.58
CA TYR A 113 -0.59 10.60 28.99
C TYR A 113 -0.13 11.55 30.09
N ASP A 114 -0.46 12.85 30.03
CA ASP A 114 -0.04 13.81 31.05
C ASP A 114 -0.57 13.46 32.45
N LYS A 115 -1.81 12.98 32.55
CA LYS A 115 -2.40 12.56 33.82
C LYS A 115 -1.73 11.27 34.31
N SER A 116 -1.48 10.32 33.41
CA SER A 116 -0.78 9.08 33.72
C SER A 116 0.64 9.35 34.24
N LEU A 117 1.40 10.19 33.54
CA LEU A 117 2.78 10.54 33.89
C LEU A 117 2.90 11.28 35.23
N ARG A 118 1.91 12.10 35.61
CA ARG A 118 1.85 12.70 36.97
C ARG A 118 1.75 11.64 38.06
N ILE A 119 0.91 10.63 37.86
CA ILE A 119 0.78 9.52 38.82
C ILE A 119 2.07 8.71 38.86
N TYR A 120 2.64 8.36 37.70
CA TYR A 120 3.92 7.66 37.64
C TYR A 120 5.07 8.44 38.29
N HIS A 121 5.10 9.77 38.14
CA HIS A 121 6.10 10.61 38.80
C HIS A 121 5.97 10.52 40.34
N SER A 122 4.75 10.57 40.87
CA SER A 122 4.49 10.37 42.30
C SER A 122 4.86 8.95 42.77
N LEU A 123 4.54 7.93 41.96
CA LEU A 123 4.88 6.53 42.25
C LEU A 123 6.39 6.32 42.28
N ARG A 124 7.15 6.87 41.32
CA ARG A 124 8.61 6.78 41.29
C ARG A 124 9.28 7.49 42.47
N GLN A 125 8.68 8.56 43.00
CA GLN A 125 9.19 9.23 44.20
C GLN A 125 8.97 8.38 45.46
N ARG A 126 7.81 7.74 45.59
CA ARG A 126 7.47 6.88 46.75
C ARG A 126 8.17 5.53 46.69
N TYR A 127 8.42 5.00 45.49
CA TYR A 127 8.98 3.67 45.24
C TYR A 127 10.15 3.76 44.23
N PRO A 128 11.28 4.40 44.61
CA PRO A 128 12.38 4.70 43.68
C PRO A 128 13.15 3.47 43.17
N ASP A 129 13.04 2.34 43.85
CA ASP A 129 13.72 1.08 43.50
C ASP A 129 12.79 0.08 42.81
N ASP A 130 11.52 0.44 42.58
CA ASP A 130 10.57 -0.40 41.85
C ASP A 130 10.78 -0.25 40.34
N GLU A 131 11.39 -1.27 39.75
CA GLU A 131 11.69 -1.32 38.32
C GLU A 131 10.43 -1.36 37.45
N ASP A 132 9.36 -2.04 37.87
CA ASP A 132 8.12 -2.14 37.09
C ASP A 132 7.44 -0.78 36.94
N ILE A 133 7.41 0.02 38.01
CA ILE A 133 6.91 1.40 37.97
C ILE A 133 7.75 2.25 37.01
N TRP A 134 9.08 2.06 36.99
CA TRP A 134 9.95 2.80 36.08
C TRP A 134 9.73 2.38 34.62
N LEU A 135 9.60 1.09 34.34
CA LEU A 135 9.32 0.56 33.01
C LEU A 135 7.98 1.08 32.48
N ASP A 136 6.91 1.04 33.28
CA ASP A 136 5.59 1.53 32.89
C ASP A 136 5.58 3.05 32.66
N TYR A 137 6.37 3.81 33.44
CA TYR A 137 6.59 5.24 33.20
C TYR A 137 7.27 5.47 31.84
N ILE A 138 8.34 4.73 31.54
CA ILE A 138 9.06 4.83 30.27
C ILE A 138 8.15 4.46 29.09
N GLU A 139 7.37 3.37 29.18
CA GLU A 139 6.41 2.98 28.14
C GLU A 139 5.35 4.05 27.90
N THR A 140 4.92 4.75 28.95
CA THR A 140 3.98 5.86 28.81
C THR A 140 4.63 7.05 28.09
N LEU A 141 5.91 7.34 28.34
CA LEU A 141 6.67 8.33 27.56
C LEU A 141 6.81 7.94 26.08
N VAL A 142 7.06 6.66 25.79
CA VAL A 142 7.08 6.14 24.40
C VAL A 142 5.71 6.36 23.75
N SER A 143 4.63 6.06 24.47
CA SER A 143 3.26 6.20 23.97
C SER A 143 2.86 7.67 23.74
N GLN A 144 3.49 8.59 24.48
CA GLN A 144 3.38 10.05 24.27
C GLN A 144 4.28 10.56 23.13
N LEU A 145 5.06 9.70 22.46
CA LEU A 145 6.06 10.06 21.44
C LEU A 145 7.22 10.91 21.98
N ASN A 146 7.43 10.95 23.31
CA ASN A 146 8.56 11.64 23.92
C ASN A 146 9.80 10.72 23.98
N TYR A 147 10.34 10.44 22.81
CA TYR A 147 11.40 9.45 22.61
C TYR A 147 12.73 9.86 23.25
N GLU A 148 13.08 11.15 23.28
CA GLU A 148 14.33 11.62 23.89
C GLU A 148 14.35 11.37 25.40
N LEU A 149 13.29 11.77 26.10
CA LEU A 149 13.19 11.55 27.54
C LEU A 149 13.07 10.05 27.85
N SER A 150 12.29 9.33 27.05
CA SER A 150 12.13 7.88 27.20
C SER A 150 13.47 7.15 27.05
N LEU A 151 14.28 7.51 26.05
CA LEU A 151 15.61 6.91 25.84
C LEU A 151 16.57 7.23 26.98
N SER A 152 16.55 8.47 27.46
CA SER A 152 17.35 8.90 28.62
C SER A 152 17.01 8.09 29.88
N GLU A 153 15.73 7.95 30.20
CA GLU A 153 15.25 7.18 31.35
C GLU A 153 15.52 5.67 31.19
N THR A 154 15.37 5.13 29.99
CA THR A 154 15.73 3.74 29.67
C THR A 154 17.22 3.49 29.88
N ASN A 155 18.09 4.39 29.45
CA ASN A 155 19.54 4.27 29.67
C ASN A 155 19.91 4.33 31.16
N LYS A 156 19.27 5.20 31.95
CA LYS A 156 19.45 5.24 33.41
C LYS A 156 19.01 3.94 34.08
N LEU A 157 17.88 3.37 33.66
CA LEU A 157 17.42 2.09 34.18
C LEU A 157 18.41 0.96 33.85
N LEU A 158 18.90 0.92 32.60
CA LEU A 158 19.90 -0.07 32.17
C LEU A 158 21.28 0.10 32.84
N GLN A 159 21.63 1.30 33.30
CA GLN A 159 22.83 1.49 34.14
C GLN A 159 22.68 0.83 35.51
N LYS A 160 21.47 0.83 36.10
CA LYS A 160 21.18 0.13 37.35
C LYS A 160 21.00 -1.38 37.15
N ASN A 161 20.25 -1.77 36.13
CA ASN A 161 19.98 -3.16 35.77
C ASN A 161 20.30 -3.42 34.29
N PRO A 162 21.55 -3.79 33.95
CA PRO A 162 21.98 -4.02 32.57
C PRO A 162 21.26 -5.16 31.85
N TYR A 163 20.64 -6.07 32.60
CA TYR A 163 20.03 -7.30 32.09
C TYR A 163 18.49 -7.26 32.05
N SER A 164 17.90 -6.09 32.35
CA SER A 164 16.46 -5.86 32.24
C SER A 164 15.97 -6.05 30.81
N MET A 165 15.33 -7.19 30.56
CA MET A 165 14.85 -7.55 29.23
C MET A 165 13.81 -6.53 28.73
N ARG A 166 12.85 -6.15 29.58
CA ARG A 166 11.80 -5.19 29.23
C ARG A 166 12.39 -3.81 28.90
N ALA A 167 13.40 -3.35 29.64
CA ALA A 167 14.10 -2.10 29.32
C ALA A 167 14.85 -2.18 27.98
N LEU A 168 15.53 -3.30 27.69
CA LEU A 168 16.22 -3.51 26.41
C LEU A 168 15.23 -3.57 25.22
N LYS A 169 14.09 -4.25 25.36
CA LYS A 169 13.01 -4.26 24.34
C LYS A 169 12.44 -2.85 24.13
N ILE A 170 12.22 -2.08 25.19
CA ILE A 170 11.78 -0.68 25.09
C ILE A 170 12.84 0.16 24.35
N LYS A 171 14.13 0.00 24.67
CA LYS A 171 15.22 0.70 23.98
C LYS A 171 15.24 0.40 22.48
N ALA A 172 15.11 -0.86 22.10
CA ALA A 172 15.04 -1.27 20.69
C ALA A 172 13.82 -0.66 19.99
N ARG A 173 12.65 -0.66 20.64
CA ARG A 173 11.44 0.00 20.13
C ARG A 173 11.63 1.50 19.93
N ILE A 174 12.25 2.20 20.88
CA ILE A 174 12.53 3.64 20.75
C ILE A 174 13.42 3.93 19.55
N TYR A 175 14.50 3.16 19.35
CA TYR A 175 15.35 3.34 18.17
C TYR A 175 14.63 3.02 16.87
N HIS A 176 13.74 2.02 16.86
CA HIS A 176 12.89 1.73 15.71
C HIS A 176 11.96 2.91 15.37
N GLU A 177 11.24 3.46 16.36
CA GLU A 177 10.34 4.61 16.16
C GLU A 177 11.08 5.88 15.75
N LEU A 178 12.34 6.04 16.17
CA LEU A 178 13.22 7.14 15.76
C LEU A 178 13.85 6.93 14.37
N ASN A 179 13.52 5.85 13.67
CA ASN A 179 14.15 5.46 12.40
C ASN A 179 15.68 5.31 12.50
N GLN A 180 16.19 5.00 13.70
CA GLN A 180 17.60 4.90 14.08
C GLN A 180 18.08 3.44 14.03
N ALA A 181 17.80 2.76 12.93
CA ALA A 181 18.05 1.34 12.79
C ALA A 181 19.50 0.87 13.06
N PRO A 182 20.56 1.65 12.72
CA PRO A 182 21.94 1.27 13.08
C PRO A 182 22.16 1.10 14.60
N TRP A 183 21.39 1.81 15.42
CA TRP A 183 21.46 1.72 16.89
C TRP A 183 20.57 0.61 17.45
N THR A 184 19.58 0.16 16.68
CA THR A 184 18.68 -0.95 17.03
C THR A 184 19.41 -2.30 17.04
N PHE A 185 20.31 -2.55 16.08
CA PHE A 185 20.96 -3.86 15.93
C PHE A 185 21.87 -4.24 17.11
N PRO A 186 22.76 -3.36 17.62
CA PRO A 186 23.57 -3.67 18.80
C PRO A 186 22.74 -3.98 20.05
N VAL A 187 21.54 -3.38 20.17
CA VAL A 187 20.63 -3.68 21.27
C VAL A 187 20.09 -5.10 21.16
N TYR A 188 19.59 -5.52 19.99
CA TYR A 188 19.14 -6.90 19.78
C TYR A 188 20.27 -7.92 19.93
N GLU A 189 21.45 -7.63 19.42
CA GLU A 189 22.63 -8.50 19.61
C GLU A 189 22.99 -8.66 21.09
N ASN A 190 22.89 -7.60 21.89
CA ASN A 190 23.10 -7.69 23.34
C ASN A 190 22.01 -8.52 24.02
N ILE A 191 20.74 -8.29 23.69
CA ILE A 191 19.61 -9.08 24.21
C ILE A 191 19.84 -10.56 23.90
N LEU A 192 20.17 -10.88 22.65
CA LEU A 192 20.38 -12.26 22.18
C LEU A 192 21.60 -12.94 22.80
N ARG A 193 22.61 -12.19 23.26
CA ARG A 193 23.73 -12.79 24.03
C ARG A 193 23.26 -13.39 25.35
N ILE A 194 22.26 -12.75 25.97
CA ILE A 194 21.68 -13.13 27.27
C ILE A 194 20.54 -14.13 27.09
N TYR A 195 19.64 -13.86 26.13
CA TYR A 195 18.40 -14.61 25.88
C TYR A 195 18.41 -15.24 24.48
N ARG A 196 19.19 -16.31 24.30
CA ARG A 196 19.39 -16.96 22.98
C ARG A 196 18.18 -17.71 22.45
N ASN A 197 17.28 -18.14 23.33
CA ASN A 197 16.17 -19.05 23.01
C ASN A 197 14.79 -18.36 23.10
N ASP A 198 14.71 -17.05 22.87
CA ASP A 198 13.45 -16.30 22.83
C ASP A 198 13.09 -16.00 21.37
N ALA A 199 12.03 -16.65 20.86
CA ALA A 199 11.54 -16.50 19.50
C ALA A 199 11.09 -15.05 19.20
N ASP A 200 10.52 -14.35 20.18
CA ASP A 200 10.06 -12.96 20.00
C ASP A 200 11.24 -12.02 19.80
N ILE A 201 12.38 -12.27 20.42
CA ILE A 201 13.56 -11.41 20.24
C ILE A 201 14.14 -11.61 18.84
N TRP A 202 14.22 -12.85 18.35
CA TRP A 202 14.66 -13.15 16.99
C TRP A 202 13.71 -12.53 15.95
N SER A 203 12.40 -12.64 16.14
CA SER A 203 11.41 -12.05 15.22
C SER A 203 11.49 -10.53 15.21
N ASN A 204 11.58 -9.88 16.37
CA ASN A 204 11.74 -8.43 16.47
C ASN A 204 13.05 -7.94 15.81
N TYR A 205 14.13 -8.71 15.91
CA TYR A 205 15.37 -8.40 15.19
C TYR A 205 15.21 -8.56 13.67
N ALA A 206 14.51 -9.62 13.24
CA ALA A 206 14.18 -9.84 11.83
C ALA A 206 13.37 -8.68 11.24
N PHE A 207 12.32 -8.22 11.93
CA PHE A 207 11.55 -7.04 11.52
C PHE A 207 12.40 -5.78 11.40
N ALA A 208 13.29 -5.53 12.36
CA ALA A 208 14.20 -4.39 12.30
C ALA A 208 15.14 -4.46 11.08
N LYS A 209 15.62 -5.65 10.72
CA LYS A 209 16.44 -5.87 9.52
C LYS A 209 15.64 -5.70 8.23
N GLN A 210 14.42 -6.24 8.19
CA GLN A 210 13.52 -6.09 7.05
C GLN A 210 13.17 -4.62 6.79
N TYR A 211 12.90 -3.85 7.84
CA TYR A 211 12.63 -2.41 7.75
C TYR A 211 13.82 -1.62 7.16
N THR A 212 15.06 -2.11 7.33
CA THR A 212 16.25 -1.56 6.68
C THR A 212 16.58 -2.17 5.32
N GLU A 213 15.65 -2.88 4.69
CA GLU A 213 15.80 -3.56 3.40
C GLU A 213 16.91 -4.64 3.40
N GLN A 214 17.29 -5.16 4.58
CA GLN A 214 18.23 -6.26 4.72
C GLN A 214 17.49 -7.60 4.76
N TRP A 215 16.73 -7.88 3.70
CA TRP A 215 15.79 -9.00 3.60
C TRP A 215 16.45 -10.37 3.82
N ALA A 216 17.68 -10.58 3.34
CA ALA A 216 18.38 -11.86 3.48
C ALA A 216 18.77 -12.15 4.94
N GLU A 217 19.19 -11.12 5.69
CA GLU A 217 19.45 -11.24 7.13
C GLU A 217 18.15 -11.39 7.91
N ALA A 218 17.11 -10.62 7.55
CA ALA A 218 15.79 -10.74 8.15
C ALA A 218 15.26 -12.17 8.02
N LEU A 219 15.36 -12.77 6.83
CA LEU A 219 14.95 -14.15 6.57
C LEU A 219 15.68 -15.13 7.49
N ASN A 220 16.99 -14.98 7.66
CA ASN A 220 17.78 -15.84 8.55
C ASN A 220 17.30 -15.72 10.02
N TYR A 221 16.97 -14.52 10.48
CA TYR A 221 16.46 -14.31 11.84
C TYR A 221 15.02 -14.81 12.01
N PHE A 222 14.16 -14.67 11.00
CA PHE A 222 12.83 -15.30 11.00
C PHE A 222 12.92 -16.83 11.04
N CYS A 223 13.85 -17.44 10.28
CA CYS A 223 14.09 -18.88 10.36
C CYS A 223 14.48 -19.33 11.77
N LYS A 224 15.37 -18.60 12.44
CA LYS A 224 15.74 -18.90 13.84
C LYS A 224 14.57 -18.76 14.81
N ALA A 225 13.72 -17.76 14.60
CA ALA A 225 12.50 -17.61 15.40
C ALA A 225 11.54 -18.80 15.17
N LEU A 226 11.39 -19.25 13.93
CA LEU A 226 10.59 -20.42 13.55
C LEU A 226 11.19 -21.76 14.01
N GLU A 227 12.50 -21.87 14.19
CA GLU A 227 13.12 -23.04 14.83
C GLU A 227 12.72 -23.18 16.30
N LEU A 228 12.47 -22.06 16.98
CA LEU A 228 12.06 -22.01 18.39
C LEU A 228 10.53 -22.08 18.55
N ASP A 229 9.78 -21.49 17.62
CA ASP A 229 8.31 -21.50 17.59
C ASP A 229 7.80 -21.83 16.18
N PRO A 230 7.78 -23.13 15.80
CA PRO A 230 7.42 -23.55 14.44
C PRO A 230 5.96 -23.30 14.08
N GLU A 231 5.06 -23.19 15.05
CA GLU A 231 3.61 -23.03 14.83
C GLU A 231 3.17 -21.55 14.72
N ASN A 232 4.13 -20.62 14.81
CA ASN A 232 3.85 -19.19 14.71
C ASN A 232 3.44 -18.77 13.29
N ARG A 233 2.13 -18.64 13.07
CA ARG A 233 1.56 -18.29 11.77
C ARG A 233 2.01 -16.92 11.26
N ASP A 234 2.20 -15.95 12.15
CA ASP A 234 2.64 -14.60 11.75
C ASP A 234 4.07 -14.65 11.21
N LEU A 235 4.97 -15.40 11.86
CA LEU A 235 6.35 -15.57 11.37
C LEU A 235 6.40 -16.36 10.06
N GLN A 236 5.56 -17.39 9.92
CA GLN A 236 5.42 -18.14 8.67
C GLN A 236 4.95 -17.22 7.54
N GLY A 237 3.95 -16.37 7.79
CA GLY A 237 3.45 -15.38 6.84
C GLY A 237 4.54 -14.39 6.40
N ASN A 238 5.22 -13.75 7.35
CA ASN A 238 6.30 -12.80 7.03
C ASN A 238 7.46 -13.45 6.26
N THR A 239 7.86 -14.66 6.65
CA THR A 239 8.88 -15.43 5.92
C THR A 239 8.42 -15.73 4.49
N HIS A 240 7.16 -16.14 4.33
CA HIS A 240 6.57 -16.40 3.03
C HIS A 240 6.55 -15.15 2.15
N ASP A 241 6.18 -13.99 2.68
CA ASP A 241 6.16 -12.72 1.95
C ASP A 241 7.56 -12.33 1.46
N ILE A 242 8.57 -12.43 2.31
CA ILE A 242 9.98 -12.19 1.93
C ILE A 242 10.41 -13.14 0.81
N LEU A 243 10.06 -14.42 0.91
CA LEU A 243 10.40 -15.40 -0.12
C LEU A 243 9.66 -15.09 -1.43
N LYS A 244 8.39 -14.70 -1.38
CA LYS A 244 7.59 -14.34 -2.56
C LYS A 244 8.14 -13.11 -3.30
N GLU A 245 8.75 -12.19 -2.57
CA GLU A 245 9.38 -10.99 -3.12
C GLU A 245 10.78 -11.28 -3.69
N HIS A 246 11.60 -12.08 -2.98
CA HIS A 246 13.03 -12.21 -3.27
C HIS A 246 13.45 -13.55 -3.88
N ARG A 247 12.56 -14.54 -4.00
CA ARG A 247 12.90 -15.75 -4.74
C ARG A 247 12.84 -15.53 -6.25
N PRO A 248 13.62 -16.31 -7.02
CA PRO A 248 13.45 -16.36 -8.46
C PRO A 248 11.99 -16.62 -8.78
N ASN A 249 11.42 -15.83 -9.67
CA ASN A 249 10.05 -16.00 -10.11
C ASN A 249 9.92 -15.81 -11.61
N LEU A 250 8.94 -16.48 -12.17
CA LEU A 250 8.55 -16.42 -13.57
C LEU A 250 7.08 -16.04 -13.63
N LYS A 251 6.80 -14.88 -14.22
CA LYS A 251 5.44 -14.45 -14.53
C LYS A 251 5.17 -14.68 -16.00
N ILE A 252 4.16 -15.49 -16.30
CA ILE A 252 3.69 -15.69 -17.67
C ILE A 252 2.27 -15.16 -17.73
N GLY A 253 1.93 -14.46 -18.79
CA GLY A 253 0.57 -13.95 -18.93
C GLY A 253 0.19 -13.59 -20.35
N TYR A 254 -1.07 -13.22 -20.45
CA TYR A 254 -1.73 -12.78 -21.65
C TYR A 254 -2.56 -11.55 -21.32
N HIS A 255 -2.43 -10.52 -22.15
CA HIS A 255 -3.22 -9.31 -22.10
C HIS A 255 -3.82 -9.07 -23.48
N SER A 256 -5.11 -8.76 -23.56
CA SER A 256 -5.81 -8.38 -24.78
C SER A 256 -6.46 -7.04 -24.54
N TYR A 257 -6.13 -6.07 -25.37
CA TYR A 257 -6.77 -4.76 -25.47
C TYR A 257 -7.60 -4.73 -26.74
N GLN A 258 -8.87 -4.32 -26.65
CA GLN A 258 -9.75 -4.18 -27.78
C GLN A 258 -10.45 -2.82 -27.76
N LEU A 259 -10.36 -2.09 -28.86
CA LEU A 259 -11.05 -0.81 -29.06
C LEU A 259 -12.26 -1.02 -29.98
N SER A 260 -13.46 -0.82 -29.46
CA SER A 260 -14.70 -1.06 -30.22
C SER A 260 -14.92 -0.03 -31.33
N ALA A 261 -14.40 1.20 -31.17
CA ALA A 261 -14.54 2.26 -32.15
C ALA A 261 -13.90 1.90 -33.48
N ASP A 262 -12.67 1.38 -33.40
CA ASP A 262 -11.83 1.09 -34.55
C ASP A 262 -11.70 -0.41 -34.90
N GLY A 263 -12.19 -1.26 -33.99
CA GLY A 263 -12.08 -2.71 -34.10
C GLY A 263 -10.64 -3.19 -33.94
N SER A 264 -9.72 -2.33 -33.50
CA SER A 264 -8.34 -2.72 -33.26
C SER A 264 -8.23 -3.62 -32.04
N GLN A 265 -7.25 -4.50 -32.11
CA GLN A 265 -6.93 -5.44 -31.06
C GLN A 265 -5.41 -5.53 -30.90
N THR A 266 -4.96 -5.40 -29.66
CA THR A 266 -3.55 -5.61 -29.29
C THR A 266 -3.49 -6.75 -28.28
N ASN A 267 -2.86 -7.85 -28.68
CA ASN A 267 -2.68 -9.04 -27.87
C ASN A 267 -1.22 -9.15 -27.46
N THR A 268 -0.94 -9.20 -26.16
CA THR A 268 0.40 -9.34 -25.61
C THR A 268 0.52 -10.64 -24.83
N SER A 269 1.34 -11.57 -25.31
CA SER A 269 1.79 -12.73 -24.55
C SER A 269 3.16 -12.43 -23.96
N TYR A 270 3.34 -12.64 -22.66
CA TYR A 270 4.59 -12.27 -22.02
C TYR A 270 5.14 -13.33 -21.08
N MET A 271 6.47 -13.32 -20.96
CA MET A 271 7.25 -14.12 -20.05
C MET A 271 8.28 -13.22 -19.35
N HIS A 272 8.07 -12.95 -18.07
CA HIS A 272 8.94 -12.12 -17.24
C HIS A 272 9.62 -12.98 -16.18
N TYR A 273 10.92 -13.20 -16.34
CA TYR A 273 11.75 -13.90 -15.36
C TYR A 273 12.51 -12.89 -14.51
N SER A 274 12.58 -13.13 -13.21
CA SER A 274 13.37 -12.27 -12.34
C SER A 274 14.04 -13.03 -11.21
N ARG A 275 15.25 -12.61 -10.81
CA ARG A 275 16.01 -13.23 -9.71
C ARG A 275 17.05 -12.31 -9.10
N HIS A 276 17.44 -12.59 -7.86
CA HIS A 276 18.66 -12.04 -7.25
C HIS A 276 19.92 -12.71 -7.80
N LEU A 277 20.87 -11.92 -8.33
CA LEU A 277 22.25 -12.36 -8.52
C LEU A 277 23.03 -12.31 -7.21
N THR A 278 22.75 -11.29 -6.39
CA THR A 278 23.27 -11.10 -5.03
C THR A 278 22.17 -10.51 -4.14
N THR A 279 22.43 -10.36 -2.84
CA THR A 279 21.46 -9.72 -1.93
C THR A 279 21.09 -8.28 -2.33
N LYS A 280 21.97 -7.61 -3.09
CA LYS A 280 21.82 -6.22 -3.55
C LYS A 280 21.52 -6.07 -5.04
N THR A 281 21.74 -7.11 -5.84
CA THR A 281 21.64 -7.07 -7.30
C THR A 281 20.54 -7.99 -7.77
N TYR A 282 19.59 -7.43 -8.50
CA TYR A 282 18.44 -8.11 -9.06
C TYR A 282 18.45 -8.01 -10.57
N ILE A 283 18.01 -9.06 -11.25
CA ILE A 283 17.91 -9.09 -12.71
C ILE A 283 16.49 -9.40 -13.14
N TYR A 284 16.12 -8.82 -14.27
CA TYR A 284 14.86 -9.03 -14.97
C TYR A 284 15.19 -9.39 -16.41
N LEU A 285 14.59 -10.47 -16.90
CA LEU A 285 14.59 -10.86 -18.30
C LEU A 285 13.14 -10.96 -18.73
N ASN A 286 12.72 -10.08 -19.62
CA ASN A 286 11.36 -10.03 -20.13
C ASN A 286 11.37 -10.37 -21.62
N TYR A 287 10.38 -11.16 -22.02
CA TYR A 287 10.05 -11.37 -23.42
C TYR A 287 8.55 -11.08 -23.57
N ASP A 288 8.23 -10.19 -24.49
CA ASP A 288 6.88 -9.77 -24.84
C ASP A 288 6.68 -10.03 -26.34
N GLN A 289 5.67 -10.82 -26.68
CA GLN A 289 5.20 -11.01 -28.04
C GLN A 289 3.88 -10.25 -28.19
N ILE A 290 3.84 -9.28 -29.09
CA ILE A 290 2.73 -8.34 -29.23
C ILE A 290 2.19 -8.45 -30.66
N ASP A 291 0.95 -8.89 -30.79
CA ASP A 291 0.23 -8.95 -32.06
C ASP A 291 -0.81 -7.82 -32.11
N ILE A 292 -0.77 -7.02 -33.16
CA ILE A 292 -1.62 -5.85 -33.38
C ILE A 292 -2.40 -6.07 -34.66
N ASP A 293 -3.73 -6.10 -34.54
CA ASP A 293 -4.65 -6.23 -35.66
C ASP A 293 -5.60 -5.03 -35.70
N ARG A 294 -5.84 -4.49 -36.89
CA ARG A 294 -6.94 -3.56 -37.16
C ARG A 294 -7.55 -3.89 -38.51
N PRO A 295 -8.87 -4.15 -38.59
CA PRO A 295 -9.52 -4.49 -39.84
C PRO A 295 -9.55 -3.31 -40.82
N GLU A 296 -9.65 -3.63 -42.12
CA GLU A 296 -9.81 -2.62 -43.17
C GLU A 296 -11.13 -1.85 -43.01
N ARG A 297 -11.07 -0.53 -43.25
CA ARG A 297 -12.22 0.39 -43.18
C ARG A 297 -12.26 1.26 -44.42
N SER A 298 -13.38 1.96 -44.61
CA SER A 298 -13.55 2.91 -45.71
C SER A 298 -12.44 3.97 -45.73
N GLY A 299 -11.44 3.79 -46.60
CA GLY A 299 -10.31 4.71 -46.76
C GLY A 299 -9.15 4.51 -45.79
N VAL A 300 -9.15 3.46 -44.97
CA VAL A 300 -8.08 3.15 -44.00
C VAL A 300 -7.66 1.68 -44.17
N SER A 301 -6.38 1.45 -44.40
CA SER A 301 -5.81 0.11 -44.56
C SER A 301 -5.85 -0.69 -43.25
N SER A 302 -5.97 -2.01 -43.41
CA SER A 302 -5.78 -2.93 -42.29
C SER A 302 -4.35 -2.86 -41.76
N ILE A 303 -4.19 -3.09 -40.46
CA ILE A 303 -2.89 -3.23 -39.81
C ILE A 303 -2.80 -4.64 -39.27
N ASP A 304 -1.71 -5.33 -39.60
CA ASP A 304 -1.37 -6.66 -39.07
C ASP A 304 0.13 -6.65 -38.81
N LYS A 305 0.51 -6.53 -37.54
CA LYS A 305 1.89 -6.38 -37.08
C LYS A 305 2.12 -7.32 -35.91
N SER A 306 3.27 -7.96 -35.90
CA SER A 306 3.73 -8.78 -34.78
C SER A 306 5.10 -8.27 -34.34
N ILE A 307 5.25 -8.01 -33.04
CA ILE A 307 6.45 -7.46 -32.43
C ILE A 307 6.99 -8.47 -31.43
N ASP A 308 8.26 -8.80 -31.55
CA ASP A 308 9.01 -9.54 -30.54
C ASP A 308 9.91 -8.58 -29.78
N ASP A 309 9.76 -8.50 -28.47
CA ASP A 309 10.55 -7.60 -27.62
C ASP A 309 11.21 -8.36 -26.47
N VAL A 310 12.54 -8.29 -26.41
CA VAL A 310 13.34 -8.91 -25.36
C VAL A 310 14.08 -7.83 -24.61
N THR A 311 13.88 -7.76 -23.29
CA THR A 311 14.59 -6.80 -22.43
C THR A 311 15.33 -7.50 -21.30
N LEU A 312 16.55 -7.02 -21.05
CA LEU A 312 17.37 -7.40 -19.90
C LEU A 312 17.58 -6.15 -19.04
N ARG A 313 17.18 -6.21 -17.77
CA ARG A 313 17.39 -5.13 -16.81
C ARG A 313 18.11 -5.64 -15.57
N VAL A 314 18.99 -4.81 -15.04
CA VAL A 314 19.72 -5.02 -13.79
C VAL A 314 19.37 -3.88 -12.86
N GLN A 315 18.97 -4.23 -11.64
CA GLN A 315 18.81 -3.30 -10.54
C GLN A 315 19.88 -3.56 -9.49
N HIS A 316 20.61 -2.53 -9.09
CA HIS A 316 21.61 -2.61 -8.02
C HIS A 316 21.29 -1.62 -6.91
N SER A 317 21.23 -2.12 -5.68
CA SER A 317 21.03 -1.32 -4.47
C SER A 317 22.38 -1.08 -3.79
N PHE A 318 22.88 0.15 -3.83
CA PHE A 318 24.16 0.49 -3.16
C PHE A 318 23.99 0.49 -1.64
N ASN A 319 22.89 1.09 -1.19
CA ASN A 319 22.43 1.20 0.18
C ASN A 319 20.88 1.28 0.19
N PRO A 320 20.23 1.29 1.37
CA PRO A 320 18.76 1.40 1.46
C PRO A 320 18.17 2.71 0.87
N THR A 321 19.02 3.67 0.52
CA THR A 321 18.65 5.00 0.05
C THR A 321 18.72 5.12 -1.46
N TRP A 322 19.69 4.47 -2.11
CA TRP A 322 19.98 4.62 -3.53
C TRP A 322 19.93 3.28 -4.26
N LYS A 323 19.10 3.23 -5.31
CA LYS A 323 19.05 2.11 -6.26
C LYS A 323 19.24 2.65 -7.66
N VAL A 324 19.98 1.90 -8.47
CA VAL A 324 20.16 2.19 -9.90
C VAL A 324 19.57 1.05 -10.69
N ARG A 325 18.86 1.39 -11.77
CA ARG A 325 18.36 0.46 -12.78
C ARG A 325 19.06 0.77 -14.10
N LEU A 326 19.57 -0.27 -14.75
CA LEU A 326 20.14 -0.19 -16.07
C LEU A 326 19.60 -1.36 -16.89
N GLY A 327 19.38 -1.15 -18.17
CA GLY A 327 18.97 -2.25 -19.03
C GLY A 327 19.13 -1.94 -20.50
N SER A 328 19.02 -2.98 -21.28
CA SER A 328 18.96 -2.91 -22.74
C SER A 328 17.86 -3.83 -23.23
N GLY A 329 17.26 -3.50 -24.36
CA GLY A 329 16.34 -4.38 -25.05
C GLY A 329 16.64 -4.43 -26.53
N ILE A 330 16.10 -5.45 -27.18
CA ILE A 330 16.07 -5.60 -28.62
C ILE A 330 14.64 -5.92 -29.00
N TYR A 331 14.15 -5.32 -30.07
CA TYR A 331 12.83 -5.63 -30.58
C TYR A 331 12.85 -5.74 -32.10
N SER A 332 11.96 -6.56 -32.63
CA SER A 332 11.78 -6.75 -34.07
C SER A 332 10.31 -6.71 -34.45
N GLY A 333 10.02 -6.44 -35.73
CA GLY A 333 8.66 -6.33 -36.26
C GLY A 333 8.16 -4.89 -36.38
N LEU A 334 8.97 -3.94 -35.91
CA LEU A 334 8.71 -2.51 -35.97
C LEU A 334 10.06 -1.79 -35.94
N GLY A 335 10.55 -1.32 -37.09
CA GLY A 335 11.84 -0.62 -37.24
C GLY A 335 13.13 -1.39 -36.91
N ASP A 336 13.04 -2.53 -36.22
CA ASP A 336 14.12 -3.43 -35.76
C ASP A 336 15.30 -2.68 -35.08
N ASP A 337 15.18 -2.38 -33.78
CA ASP A 337 16.17 -1.58 -33.06
C ASP A 337 16.50 -2.09 -31.65
N ASN A 338 17.47 -1.44 -31.02
CA ASN A 338 17.89 -1.64 -29.65
C ASN A 338 17.37 -0.51 -28.76
N SER A 339 16.89 -0.85 -27.57
CA SER A 339 16.46 0.10 -26.55
C SER A 339 17.42 0.15 -25.38
N LEU A 340 17.45 1.28 -24.68
CA LEU A 340 18.20 1.46 -23.43
C LEU A 340 17.30 1.95 -22.32
N PHE A 341 17.59 1.51 -21.10
CA PHE A 341 16.87 1.87 -19.89
C PHE A 341 17.85 2.37 -18.84
N LEU A 342 17.60 3.54 -18.28
CA LEU A 342 18.35 4.12 -17.17
C LEU A 342 17.36 4.55 -16.09
N GLY A 343 17.64 4.23 -14.84
CA GLY A 343 16.77 4.57 -13.74
C GLY A 343 17.53 4.80 -12.43
N LEU A 344 17.02 5.72 -11.62
CA LEU A 344 17.57 6.08 -10.32
C LEU A 344 16.42 6.22 -9.33
N ASP A 345 16.48 5.45 -8.25
CA ASP A 345 15.59 5.62 -7.10
C ASP A 345 16.38 6.22 -5.93
N TYR A 346 15.77 7.21 -5.31
CA TYR A 346 16.23 7.84 -4.08
C TYR A 346 15.14 7.80 -3.01
N ARG A 347 15.38 7.05 -1.94
CA ARG A 347 14.50 6.99 -0.77
C ARG A 347 14.85 8.10 0.21
N THR A 348 13.89 8.95 0.51
CA THR A 348 14.04 10.08 1.46
C THR A 348 13.67 9.68 2.90
N TRP A 349 13.73 10.62 3.84
CA TRP A 349 13.62 10.36 5.28
C TRP A 349 12.20 10.05 5.81
N GLN A 350 11.13 10.13 4.99
CA GLN A 350 9.73 9.95 5.40
C GLN A 350 8.96 8.90 4.59
N ASN A 351 9.58 7.80 4.19
CA ASN A 351 8.96 6.83 3.25
C ASN A 351 8.47 7.50 1.96
N ALA A 352 9.20 8.52 1.52
CA ALA A 352 9.00 9.14 0.22
C ALA A 352 10.09 8.69 -0.75
N TYR A 353 9.71 8.42 -1.98
CA TYR A 353 10.59 7.97 -3.05
C TYR A 353 10.60 9.00 -4.16
N LEU A 354 11.81 9.45 -4.52
CA LEU A 354 12.04 10.16 -5.76
C LEU A 354 12.59 9.15 -6.77
N ARG A 355 11.96 9.07 -7.94
CA ARG A 355 12.35 8.17 -9.01
C ARG A 355 12.53 8.97 -10.30
N ALA A 356 13.63 8.72 -10.99
CA ALA A 356 13.90 9.27 -12.30
C ALA A 356 14.25 8.12 -13.25
N ASP A 357 13.55 8.02 -14.38
CA ASP A 357 13.81 7.02 -15.41
C ASP A 357 13.95 7.69 -16.77
N TYR A 358 14.77 7.10 -17.62
CA TYR A 358 14.91 7.46 -19.02
C TYR A 358 14.97 6.20 -19.87
N ILE A 359 14.09 6.17 -20.85
CA ILE A 359 13.91 5.10 -21.82
C ILE A 359 14.27 5.68 -23.18
N TYR A 360 15.11 4.96 -23.90
CA TYR A 360 15.58 5.34 -25.23
C TYR A 360 15.15 4.30 -26.26
N ARG A 361 14.55 4.76 -27.36
CA ARG A 361 14.15 4.01 -28.55
C ARG A 361 13.34 2.74 -28.25
N ARG A 362 12.18 2.90 -27.62
CA ARG A 362 11.22 1.80 -27.47
C ARG A 362 10.18 1.79 -28.58
N PRO A 363 9.65 0.61 -28.96
CA PRO A 363 8.59 0.54 -29.96
C PRO A 363 7.36 1.30 -29.46
N TRP A 364 6.79 2.13 -30.32
CA TRP A 364 5.59 2.91 -30.10
C TRP A 364 4.45 2.31 -30.91
N TYR A 365 3.46 1.77 -30.23
CA TYR A 365 2.31 1.11 -30.85
C TYR A 365 0.98 1.37 -30.11
N ASP A 366 0.99 2.24 -29.08
CA ASP A 366 -0.21 2.59 -28.32
C ASP A 366 -1.30 3.18 -29.25
N SER A 367 -0.88 3.99 -30.22
CA SER A 367 -1.67 4.28 -31.42
C SER A 367 -1.35 3.21 -32.45
N VAL A 368 -2.36 2.47 -32.90
CA VAL A 368 -2.16 1.33 -33.81
C VAL A 368 -1.54 1.79 -35.14
N GLU A 369 -1.80 3.01 -35.58
CA GLU A 369 -1.15 3.65 -36.73
C GLU A 369 0.36 3.80 -36.58
N ALA A 370 0.86 4.00 -35.36
CA ALA A 370 2.29 4.14 -35.12
C ALA A 370 3.05 2.86 -35.47
N ALA A 371 2.40 1.69 -35.36
CA ALA A 371 2.99 0.41 -35.74
C ALA A 371 3.19 0.26 -37.26
N ASP A 372 2.44 1.00 -38.08
CA ASP A 372 2.64 1.00 -39.55
C ASP A 372 3.77 1.95 -39.99
N HIS A 373 4.17 2.86 -39.11
CA HIS A 373 5.18 3.90 -39.35
C HIS A 373 6.50 3.67 -38.60
N ASP A 374 6.80 2.40 -38.28
CA ASP A 374 7.98 2.01 -37.50
C ASP A 374 8.21 2.92 -36.28
N GLY A 375 7.10 3.27 -35.60
CA GLY A 375 7.07 4.22 -34.50
C GLY A 375 7.99 3.85 -33.34
N SER A 376 8.79 4.80 -32.86
CA SER A 376 9.53 4.61 -31.61
C SER A 376 9.42 5.83 -30.70
N PHE A 377 9.74 5.65 -29.42
CA PHE A 377 9.72 6.75 -28.46
C PHE A 377 10.94 6.78 -27.54
N ASN A 378 11.24 8.00 -27.09
CA ASN A 378 12.04 8.26 -25.90
C ASN A 378 11.12 8.79 -24.80
N HIS A 379 11.29 8.29 -23.57
CA HIS A 379 10.43 8.64 -22.44
C HIS A 379 11.28 8.95 -21.21
N GLY A 380 11.13 10.16 -20.69
CA GLY A 380 11.71 10.57 -19.42
C GLY A 380 10.62 10.71 -18.37
N THR A 381 10.83 10.11 -17.20
CA THR A 381 9.90 10.15 -16.07
C THR A 381 10.61 10.71 -14.84
N LEU A 382 9.93 11.62 -14.13
CA LEU A 382 10.30 12.04 -12.79
C LEU A 382 9.07 11.90 -11.89
N SER A 383 9.16 11.05 -10.88
CA SER A 383 8.04 10.82 -9.96
C SER A 383 8.45 10.96 -8.49
N PHE A 384 7.52 11.48 -7.70
CA PHE A 384 7.59 11.56 -6.26
C PHE A 384 6.40 10.79 -5.65
N ASP A 385 6.69 9.74 -4.90
CA ASP A 385 5.71 8.97 -4.14
C ASP A 385 5.92 9.22 -2.65
N TRP A 386 4.87 9.53 -1.90
CA TRP A 386 4.94 9.71 -0.47
C TRP A 386 3.76 9.06 0.24
N SER A 387 4.06 8.09 1.08
CA SER A 387 3.09 7.49 2.00
C SER A 387 3.19 8.14 3.39
N PHE A 388 2.15 8.87 3.78
CA PHE A 388 2.11 9.64 5.03
C PHE A 388 0.93 9.23 5.92
N TYR A 389 1.10 9.34 7.24
CA TYR A 389 0.11 8.93 8.25
C TYR A 389 -0.43 7.49 8.07
N LYS A 390 0.38 6.55 7.57
CA LYS A 390 0.09 5.12 7.30
C LYS A 390 -1.06 4.80 6.32
N LEU A 391 -2.01 5.72 6.12
CA LEU A 391 -3.24 5.50 5.36
C LEU A 391 -3.45 6.52 4.23
N CYS A 392 -2.52 7.45 4.03
CA CYS A 392 -2.61 8.43 2.94
C CYS A 392 -1.39 8.28 2.03
N GLY A 393 -1.62 8.41 0.72
CA GLY A 393 -0.58 8.41 -0.32
C GLY A 393 -0.69 9.65 -1.18
N LEU A 394 0.45 10.21 -1.56
CA LEU A 394 0.56 11.26 -2.57
C LEU A 394 1.53 10.77 -3.64
N TYR A 395 1.09 10.76 -4.89
CA TYR A 395 1.94 10.55 -6.05
C TYR A 395 1.93 11.79 -6.92
N LEU A 396 3.11 12.21 -7.39
CA LEU A 396 3.30 13.28 -8.37
C LEU A 396 4.22 12.75 -9.46
N GLY A 397 3.76 12.72 -10.71
CA GLY A 397 4.53 12.30 -11.87
C GLY A 397 4.63 13.43 -12.89
N LEU A 398 5.82 13.61 -13.45
CA LEU A 398 6.09 14.45 -14.61
C LEU A 398 6.74 13.58 -15.66
N GLU A 399 6.23 13.62 -16.88
CA GLU A 399 6.77 12.84 -17.98
C GLU A 399 6.98 13.68 -19.22
N LYS A 400 8.00 13.30 -19.99
CA LYS A 400 8.29 13.87 -21.30
C LYS A 400 8.47 12.73 -22.29
N TRP A 401 7.60 12.71 -23.28
CA TRP A 401 7.65 11.79 -24.40
C TRP A 401 8.17 12.50 -25.63
N LYS A 402 8.95 11.78 -26.42
CA LYS A 402 9.42 12.20 -27.73
C LYS A 402 9.22 11.05 -28.69
N TYR A 403 8.40 11.26 -29.70
CA TYR A 403 7.97 10.23 -30.63
C TYR A 403 8.71 10.37 -31.95
N PHE A 404 8.98 9.25 -32.58
CA PHE A 404 9.68 9.14 -33.85
C PHE A 404 8.92 8.18 -34.76
N THR A 405 8.99 8.41 -36.05
CA THR A 405 8.45 7.54 -37.10
C THR A 405 9.53 7.23 -38.14
N ASP A 406 9.19 6.40 -39.13
CA ASP A 406 9.95 6.06 -40.33
C ASP A 406 11.27 6.83 -40.53
N ASN A 407 12.41 6.13 -40.46
CA ASN A 407 13.75 6.71 -40.59
C ASN A 407 14.14 7.72 -39.50
N ASP A 408 13.74 7.49 -38.24
CA ASP A 408 14.05 8.36 -37.09
C ASP A 408 13.58 9.82 -37.24
N ASN A 409 12.49 10.04 -37.97
CA ASN A 409 11.92 11.37 -38.13
C ASN A 409 11.27 11.81 -36.80
N ASP A 410 11.63 13.00 -36.30
CA ASP A 410 11.03 13.58 -35.10
C ASP A 410 9.55 13.88 -35.37
N TYR A 411 8.67 13.13 -34.73
CA TYR A 411 7.23 13.21 -34.96
C TYR A 411 6.59 14.33 -34.14
N GLY A 412 6.99 14.39 -32.88
CA GLY A 412 6.42 15.31 -31.92
C GLY A 412 6.79 14.93 -30.50
N SER A 413 6.27 15.71 -29.57
CA SER A 413 6.55 15.51 -28.16
C SER A 413 5.34 15.79 -27.30
N GLU A 414 5.26 15.06 -26.19
CA GLU A 414 4.20 15.22 -25.22
C GLU A 414 4.79 15.48 -23.85
N THR A 415 4.14 16.32 -23.07
CA THR A 415 4.47 16.51 -21.66
C THR A 415 3.24 16.20 -20.83
N THR A 416 3.40 15.32 -19.84
CA THR A 416 2.30 14.92 -18.96
C THR A 416 2.62 15.25 -17.50
N PHE A 417 1.56 15.52 -16.75
CA PHE A 417 1.58 15.64 -15.30
C PHE A 417 0.45 14.82 -14.70
N LEU A 418 0.78 14.05 -13.67
CA LEU A 418 -0.17 13.22 -12.94
C LEU A 418 -0.01 13.45 -11.43
N GLY A 419 -1.06 13.89 -10.77
CA GLY A 419 -1.15 13.93 -9.31
C GLY A 419 -2.21 12.95 -8.82
N ILE A 420 -1.87 12.11 -7.85
CA ILE A 420 -2.82 11.19 -7.20
C ILE A 420 -2.78 11.40 -5.70
N LEU A 421 -3.96 11.56 -5.10
CA LEU A 421 -4.14 11.54 -3.65
C LEU A 421 -4.99 10.33 -3.28
N THR A 422 -4.42 9.44 -2.47
CA THR A 422 -5.07 8.20 -2.05
C THR A 422 -5.34 8.21 -0.55
N LYS A 423 -6.52 7.71 -0.17
CA LYS A 423 -6.90 7.42 1.22
C LYS A 423 -7.30 5.96 1.35
N LYS A 424 -6.58 5.23 2.20
CA LYS A 424 -6.93 3.88 2.64
C LYS A 424 -7.87 3.94 3.85
N PHE A 425 -8.92 3.14 3.83
CA PHE A 425 -9.97 3.11 4.86
C PHE A 425 -9.89 1.84 5.72
N THR A 426 -9.64 0.70 5.09
CA THR A 426 -9.57 -0.60 5.76
C THR A 426 -8.40 -1.40 5.20
N GLU A 427 -7.80 -2.25 6.04
CA GLU A 427 -6.72 -3.18 5.65
C GLU A 427 -7.24 -4.57 5.27
N ASN A 428 -8.37 -5.00 5.86
CA ASN A 428 -9.06 -6.22 5.47
C ASN A 428 -10.60 -6.05 5.65
N PRO A 429 -11.39 -5.99 4.56
CA PRO A 429 -10.95 -5.93 3.16
C PRO A 429 -10.03 -4.72 2.92
N ASP A 430 -9.10 -4.82 1.98
CA ASP A 430 -8.32 -3.67 1.54
C ASP A 430 -9.24 -2.75 0.74
N PHE A 431 -9.44 -1.54 1.22
CA PHE A 431 -10.27 -0.55 0.54
C PHE A 431 -9.62 0.82 0.55
N SER A 432 -9.50 1.41 -0.63
CA SER A 432 -8.96 2.75 -0.82
C SER A 432 -9.74 3.54 -1.85
N LEU A 433 -9.79 4.87 -1.65
CA LEU A 433 -10.26 5.82 -2.64
C LEU A 433 -9.11 6.70 -3.09
N SER A 434 -9.10 7.03 -4.38
CA SER A 434 -8.09 7.86 -5.00
C SER A 434 -8.74 8.95 -5.84
N TYR A 435 -8.26 10.16 -5.67
CA TYR A 435 -8.52 11.25 -6.60
C TYR A 435 -7.28 11.45 -7.46
N SER A 436 -7.44 11.53 -8.78
CA SER A 436 -6.34 11.89 -9.68
C SER A 436 -6.64 13.12 -10.51
N PHE A 437 -5.57 13.86 -10.81
CA PHE A 437 -5.55 14.96 -11.76
C PHE A 437 -4.47 14.68 -12.79
N TYR A 438 -4.87 14.59 -14.05
CA TYR A 438 -4.00 14.34 -15.19
C TYR A 438 -4.08 15.49 -16.19
N ARG A 439 -2.93 15.88 -16.73
CA ARG A 439 -2.81 16.91 -17.76
C ARG A 439 -1.77 16.46 -18.78
N SER A 440 -2.14 16.40 -20.05
CA SER A 440 -1.23 16.15 -21.17
C SER A 440 -1.24 17.32 -22.15
N LYS A 441 -0.11 17.57 -22.81
CA LYS A 441 -0.06 18.47 -23.96
C LYS A 441 0.88 17.90 -25.00
N PHE A 442 0.34 17.61 -26.18
CA PHE A 442 1.08 17.14 -27.33
C PHE A 442 1.43 18.31 -28.27
N SER A 443 2.51 18.17 -29.03
CA SER A 443 2.87 19.10 -30.11
C SER A 443 3.62 18.34 -31.21
N TYR A 444 3.10 18.43 -32.43
CA TYR A 444 3.77 17.92 -33.63
C TYR A 444 5.00 18.76 -33.95
N GLU A 445 6.06 18.13 -34.43
CA GLU A 445 7.21 18.85 -34.98
C GLU A 445 6.86 19.48 -36.34
N ASN A 446 6.11 18.75 -37.18
CA ASN A 446 5.62 19.24 -38.46
C ASN A 446 4.09 19.11 -38.55
N SER A 447 3.38 20.23 -38.41
CA SER A 447 1.91 20.27 -38.46
C SER A 447 1.30 19.86 -39.81
N ASN A 448 2.11 19.73 -40.87
CA ASN A 448 1.65 19.28 -42.19
C ASN A 448 1.79 17.76 -42.39
N PHE A 449 2.45 17.05 -41.45
CA PHE A 449 2.66 15.60 -41.50
C PHE A 449 2.11 14.97 -40.23
N THR A 450 0.85 14.56 -40.28
CA THR A 450 0.11 13.99 -39.14
C THR A 450 -0.56 12.66 -39.49
N PRO A 451 0.20 11.64 -39.97
CA PRO A 451 -0.37 10.31 -40.24
C PRO A 451 -0.93 9.61 -39.01
N ILE A 452 -0.41 9.92 -37.81
CA ILE A 452 -0.85 9.33 -36.53
C ILE A 452 -1.56 10.42 -35.72
N ILE A 453 -2.86 10.32 -35.54
CA ILE A 453 -3.60 11.40 -34.87
C ILE A 453 -3.40 11.29 -33.36
N MET A 454 -2.86 12.36 -32.78
CA MET A 454 -2.62 12.51 -31.34
C MET A 454 -3.59 13.53 -30.73
N LEU A 455 -3.93 13.35 -29.46
CA LEU A 455 -4.68 14.33 -28.69
C LEU A 455 -3.82 15.53 -28.35
N ASP A 456 -4.21 16.72 -28.83
CA ASP A 456 -3.44 17.94 -28.60
C ASP A 456 -3.27 18.27 -27.11
N SER A 457 -4.29 17.98 -26.30
CA SER A 457 -4.32 18.37 -24.89
C SER A 457 -5.48 17.72 -24.15
N GLU A 458 -5.22 17.16 -22.97
CA GLU A 458 -6.27 16.64 -22.08
C GLU A 458 -6.16 17.22 -20.68
N LYS A 459 -7.30 17.36 -19.99
CA LYS A 459 -7.32 17.73 -18.58
C LYS A 459 -8.37 16.90 -17.85
N VAL A 460 -7.90 15.81 -17.25
CA VAL A 460 -8.75 14.77 -16.67
C VAL A 460 -8.75 14.88 -15.14
N HIS A 461 -9.95 14.84 -14.58
CA HIS A 461 -10.16 14.62 -13.15
C HIS A 461 -10.80 13.26 -12.96
N SER A 462 -10.26 12.41 -12.09
CA SER A 462 -10.85 11.11 -11.79
C SER A 462 -11.07 10.88 -10.30
N LEU A 463 -12.09 10.09 -10.01
CA LEU A 463 -12.33 9.49 -8.70
C LEU A 463 -12.43 7.98 -8.89
N SER A 464 -11.53 7.24 -8.25
CA SER A 464 -11.45 5.79 -8.34
C SER A 464 -11.44 5.14 -6.96
N PHE A 465 -11.80 3.87 -6.94
CA PHE A 465 -11.70 3.01 -5.78
C PHE A 465 -10.94 1.74 -6.13
N ASN A 466 -10.31 1.16 -5.12
CA ASN A 466 -9.77 -0.18 -5.18
C ASN A 466 -10.28 -0.97 -3.99
N PHE A 467 -10.73 -2.19 -4.25
CA PHE A 467 -11.24 -3.12 -3.26
C PHE A 467 -10.61 -4.50 -3.49
N GLU A 468 -10.05 -5.08 -2.43
CA GLU A 468 -9.53 -6.45 -2.44
C GLU A 468 -9.94 -7.15 -1.13
N HIS A 469 -10.49 -8.36 -1.23
CA HIS A 469 -10.82 -9.14 -0.06
C HIS A 469 -10.34 -10.58 -0.21
N TRP A 470 -9.67 -11.08 0.84
CA TRP A 470 -9.22 -12.47 0.99
C TRP A 470 -10.09 -13.17 2.05
N PRO A 471 -11.17 -13.88 1.66
CA PRO A 471 -11.95 -14.69 2.59
C PRO A 471 -11.12 -15.82 3.23
N CYS A 472 -10.07 -16.25 2.54
CA CYS A 472 -9.12 -17.26 2.99
C CYS A 472 -7.75 -17.03 2.34
N THR A 473 -6.78 -17.87 2.64
CA THR A 473 -5.40 -17.77 2.11
C THR A 473 -5.27 -18.09 0.61
N TYR A 474 -6.27 -18.72 0.00
CA TYR A 474 -6.16 -19.33 -1.33
C TYR A 474 -6.76 -18.51 -2.46
N TRP A 475 -7.65 -17.56 -2.17
CA TRP A 475 -8.26 -16.75 -3.22
C TRP A 475 -8.76 -15.42 -2.70
N ALA A 476 -8.81 -14.45 -3.60
CA ALA A 476 -9.39 -13.14 -3.37
C ALA A 476 -10.19 -12.69 -4.58
N TYR A 477 -11.18 -11.84 -4.33
CA TYR A 477 -11.83 -11.06 -5.35
C TYR A 477 -11.36 -9.61 -5.26
N THR A 478 -11.09 -9.04 -6.42
CA THR A 478 -10.72 -7.63 -6.59
C THR A 478 -11.78 -6.91 -7.39
N LEU A 479 -11.99 -5.66 -7.04
CA LEU A 479 -12.79 -4.75 -7.83
C LEU A 479 -12.15 -3.38 -7.75
N SER A 480 -11.69 -2.88 -8.88
CA SER A 480 -11.39 -1.46 -9.04
C SER A 480 -12.36 -0.84 -10.04
N GLY A 481 -12.52 0.46 -9.94
CA GLY A 481 -13.39 1.19 -10.84
C GLY A 481 -13.37 2.67 -10.50
N GLY A 482 -13.89 3.47 -11.40
CA GLY A 482 -13.90 4.90 -11.21
C GLY A 482 -14.68 5.63 -12.27
N VAL A 483 -14.86 6.91 -12.02
CA VAL A 483 -15.41 7.87 -12.97
C VAL A 483 -14.35 8.92 -13.25
N TRP A 484 -14.32 9.42 -14.46
CA TRP A 484 -13.43 10.49 -14.86
C TRP A 484 -14.09 11.44 -15.86
N SER A 485 -13.58 12.66 -15.89
CA SER A 485 -14.09 13.73 -16.74
C SER A 485 -12.91 14.47 -17.37
N ASP A 486 -12.83 14.46 -18.71
CA ASP A 486 -11.93 15.30 -19.47
C ASP A 486 -12.60 16.63 -19.79
N VAL A 487 -12.15 17.69 -19.11
CA VAL A 487 -12.74 19.01 -19.21
C VAL A 487 -12.35 19.71 -20.52
N VAL A 488 -11.29 19.27 -21.21
CA VAL A 488 -10.91 19.83 -22.52
C VAL A 488 -11.80 19.26 -23.61
N ARG A 489 -12.01 17.95 -23.62
CA ARG A 489 -12.89 17.27 -24.59
C ARG A 489 -14.37 17.32 -24.23
N SER A 490 -14.70 17.69 -22.99
CA SER A 490 -16.06 17.62 -22.44
C SER A 490 -16.64 16.21 -22.47
N VAL A 491 -15.82 15.22 -22.12
CA VAL A 491 -16.17 13.79 -22.10
C VAL A 491 -16.18 13.30 -20.66
N ASP A 492 -17.27 12.62 -20.29
CA ASP A 492 -17.41 11.95 -19.00
C ASP A 492 -17.48 10.44 -19.22
N ALA A 493 -16.72 9.69 -18.44
CA ALA A 493 -16.58 8.25 -18.62
C ALA A 493 -16.40 7.51 -17.30
N TRP A 494 -16.52 6.19 -17.37
CA TRP A 494 -16.33 5.29 -16.23
C TRP A 494 -15.67 4.00 -16.66
N TYR A 495 -15.02 3.34 -15.71
CA TYR A 495 -14.49 2.01 -15.90
C TYR A 495 -14.73 1.12 -14.69
N ALA A 496 -14.74 -0.18 -14.93
CA ALA A 496 -14.78 -1.20 -13.89
C ALA A 496 -13.87 -2.36 -14.27
N ASN A 497 -13.13 -2.87 -13.28
CA ASN A 497 -12.15 -3.93 -13.44
C ASN A 497 -12.31 -4.98 -12.33
N PRO A 498 -13.33 -5.86 -12.43
CA PRO A 498 -13.42 -7.03 -11.59
C PRO A 498 -12.28 -8.02 -11.87
N GLY A 499 -11.78 -8.64 -10.81
CA GLY A 499 -10.76 -9.67 -10.93
C GLY A 499 -10.84 -10.72 -9.82
N ILE A 500 -10.11 -11.79 -10.05
CA ILE A 500 -9.94 -12.89 -9.12
C ILE A 500 -8.47 -13.26 -9.03
N LEU A 501 -8.01 -13.49 -7.81
CA LEU A 501 -6.68 -13.98 -7.52
C LEU A 501 -6.80 -15.35 -6.89
N PHE A 502 -5.92 -16.26 -7.28
CA PHE A 502 -5.79 -17.59 -6.73
C PHE A 502 -4.36 -17.83 -6.29
N ARG A 503 -4.19 -18.51 -5.15
CA ARG A 503 -2.91 -18.97 -4.62
C ARG A 503 -2.97 -20.48 -4.43
N LEU A 504 -2.10 -21.18 -5.14
CA LEU A 504 -1.92 -22.62 -5.03
C LEU A 504 -0.66 -22.88 -4.20
N GLY A 505 -0.89 -23.01 -2.89
CA GLY A 505 0.19 -23.09 -1.90
C GLY A 505 1.06 -21.83 -1.91
N ASN A 506 2.36 -22.02 -1.68
CA ASN A 506 3.30 -20.91 -1.48
C ASN A 506 4.12 -20.56 -2.74
N ARG A 507 3.76 -21.12 -3.90
CA ARG A 507 4.60 -21.06 -5.11
C ARG A 507 3.92 -20.58 -6.37
N ILE A 508 2.59 -20.70 -6.46
CA ILE A 508 1.87 -20.34 -7.68
C ILE A 508 0.78 -19.36 -7.31
N GLU A 509 0.78 -18.22 -8.00
CA GLU A 509 -0.27 -17.22 -7.93
C GLU A 509 -0.84 -16.99 -9.32
N CYS A 510 -2.15 -17.05 -9.46
CA CYS A 510 -2.84 -16.77 -10.71
C CYS A 510 -3.74 -15.56 -10.51
N GLN A 511 -3.83 -14.72 -11.52
CA GLN A 511 -4.74 -13.59 -11.55
C GLN A 511 -5.47 -13.59 -12.89
N ALA A 512 -6.78 -13.37 -12.84
CA ALA A 512 -7.58 -13.07 -14.01
C ALA A 512 -8.40 -11.81 -13.72
N SER A 513 -8.44 -10.88 -14.65
CA SER A 513 -9.25 -9.68 -14.54
C SER A 513 -9.81 -9.29 -15.89
N TYR A 514 -10.95 -8.62 -15.85
CA TYR A 514 -11.63 -8.07 -17.01
C TYR A 514 -11.92 -6.62 -16.71
N GLU A 515 -11.48 -5.72 -17.57
CA GLU A 515 -11.75 -4.30 -17.48
C GLU A 515 -12.58 -3.84 -18.66
N TYR A 516 -13.61 -3.06 -18.34
CA TYR A 516 -14.42 -2.35 -19.30
C TYR A 516 -14.31 -0.87 -19.00
N SER A 517 -14.04 -0.07 -20.02
CA SER A 517 -14.11 1.40 -19.97
C SER A 517 -15.11 1.89 -20.99
N SER A 518 -15.96 2.84 -20.60
CA SER A 518 -16.92 3.46 -21.52
C SER A 518 -16.26 4.39 -22.54
N GLU A 519 -14.97 4.68 -22.37
CA GLU A 519 -14.21 5.59 -23.22
C GLU A 519 -12.74 5.14 -23.28
N SER A 520 -12.13 5.25 -24.46
CA SER A 520 -10.79 4.76 -24.78
C SER A 520 -9.70 5.73 -24.37
N GLY A 521 -10.07 7.01 -24.23
CA GLY A 521 -9.11 8.08 -24.01
C GLY A 521 -8.26 8.38 -25.24
N THR A 522 -8.48 7.70 -26.37
CA THR A 522 -7.80 7.96 -27.65
C THR A 522 -8.53 9.03 -28.46
N VAL A 523 -8.05 9.32 -29.67
CA VAL A 523 -8.74 10.21 -30.62
C VAL A 523 -10.01 9.56 -31.15
N GLU A 524 -9.97 8.25 -31.40
CA GLU A 524 -11.14 7.48 -31.78
C GLU A 524 -11.89 7.09 -30.50
N GLU A 525 -12.73 8.04 -30.05
CA GLU A 525 -13.59 7.86 -28.87
C GLU A 525 -14.35 6.53 -28.95
N GLY A 526 -14.45 5.81 -27.82
CA GLY A 526 -15.26 4.60 -27.77
C GLY A 526 -14.92 3.63 -26.66
N GLU A 527 -15.67 2.53 -26.61
CA GLU A 527 -15.57 1.54 -25.54
C GLU A 527 -14.29 0.70 -25.67
N VAL A 528 -13.71 0.37 -24.52
CA VAL A 528 -12.50 -0.47 -24.42
C VAL A 528 -12.78 -1.67 -23.54
N GLU A 529 -12.34 -2.83 -24.02
CA GLU A 529 -12.36 -4.08 -23.28
C GLU A 529 -10.94 -4.62 -23.12
N ASN A 530 -10.59 -4.95 -21.89
CA ASN A 530 -9.28 -5.41 -21.50
C ASN A 530 -9.40 -6.74 -20.76
N ILE A 531 -8.81 -7.80 -21.30
CA ILE A 531 -8.69 -9.08 -20.60
C ILE A 531 -7.24 -9.24 -20.15
N HIS A 532 -7.05 -9.67 -18.91
CA HIS A 532 -5.73 -9.96 -18.38
C HIS A 532 -5.73 -11.28 -17.62
N PHE A 533 -4.79 -12.15 -17.98
CA PHE A 533 -4.52 -13.37 -17.26
C PHE A 533 -3.02 -13.47 -16.98
N ASN A 534 -2.64 -13.82 -15.77
CA ASN A 534 -1.25 -14.11 -15.47
C ASN A 534 -1.09 -15.20 -14.41
N THR A 535 0.04 -15.89 -14.49
CA THR A 535 0.49 -16.86 -13.51
C THR A 535 1.91 -16.51 -13.11
N LYS A 536 2.13 -16.28 -11.81
CA LYS A 536 3.44 -16.12 -11.18
C LYS A 536 3.84 -17.42 -10.51
N ILE A 537 4.98 -17.97 -10.93
CA ILE A 537 5.61 -19.16 -10.36
C ILE A 537 6.84 -18.72 -9.58
N ILE A 538 6.95 -19.14 -8.31
CA ILE A 538 8.04 -18.83 -7.39
C ILE A 538 8.83 -20.13 -7.15
N PHE A 539 10.14 -20.11 -7.46
CA PHE A 539 11.00 -21.30 -7.46
C PHE A 539 11.58 -21.67 -6.09
#